data_AF-A0A380U7A8-F1
#
_entry.id   AF-A0A380U7A8-F1
#
_cell.length_a   1.000
_cell.length_b   1.000
_cell.length_c   1.000
_cell.angle_alpha   90.00
_cell.angle_beta   90.00
_cell.angle_gamma   90.00
#
_symmetry.space_group_name_H-M   'P 1'
#
loop_
_entity.id
_entity.type
_entity.pdbx_description
1 polymer ?
#
loop_
_entity_poly.entity_id
_entity_poly.type
_entity_poly.pdbx_seq_one_letter_code
_entity_poly.pdbx_strand_id
1 'polypeptide(L)'
;MNKLIQASLIAVVFGVSSTAIYAAPKKESKQCGGAPCEGEIDIELEILKACELKVGKDIKLVEESYTGSSGFTVVTNTPYNLNLSTLNAGTSADTFVKHATTTDKVYTTVKTTKGGTSYPIGSTPVTGMNTDNFVVNVSPKTAISGTQRAGTYKDTLFIKVTY
;
A
#
# COMPACT_ATOMS: atom_id res chain seq x y z
N MET A 1 22.72 -54.07 -15.84
CA MET A 1 21.92 -53.44 -14.78
C MET A 1 21.55 -52.03 -15.24
N ASN A 2 20.25 -51.76 -15.29
CA ASN A 2 19.54 -50.57 -15.77
C ASN A 2 19.86 -49.33 -14.90
N LYS A 3 20.22 -48.18 -15.49
CA LYS A 3 19.36 -47.08 -16.02
C LYS A 3 18.80 -46.12 -14.94
N LEU A 4 19.12 -44.85 -15.18
CA LEU A 4 18.32 -43.63 -15.04
C LEU A 4 18.41 -42.79 -13.75
N ILE A 5 18.97 -41.60 -13.97
CA ILE A 5 18.90 -40.36 -13.20
C ILE A 5 17.44 -40.01 -12.91
N GLN A 6 17.09 -39.80 -11.64
CA GLN A 6 15.84 -39.15 -11.25
C GLN A 6 16.13 -37.73 -10.78
N ALA A 7 15.72 -36.77 -11.61
CA ALA A 7 15.59 -35.37 -11.23
C ALA A 7 14.26 -35.21 -10.48
N SER A 8 14.31 -34.85 -9.19
CA SER A 8 13.11 -34.48 -8.44
C SER A 8 12.89 -32.96 -8.56
N LEU A 9 11.78 -32.56 -9.18
CA LEU A 9 11.29 -31.19 -9.21
C LEU A 9 11.11 -30.67 -7.77
N ILE A 10 11.74 -29.53 -7.47
CA ILE A 10 11.33 -28.69 -6.34
C ILE A 10 10.02 -28.02 -6.77
N ALA A 11 8.90 -28.57 -6.33
CA ALA A 11 7.62 -27.90 -6.42
C ALA A 11 7.57 -26.78 -5.38
N VAL A 12 7.80 -25.55 -5.82
CA VAL A 12 7.48 -24.35 -5.06
C VAL A 12 5.95 -24.26 -4.98
N VAL A 13 5.37 -24.74 -3.89
CA VAL A 13 3.95 -24.52 -3.59
C VAL A 13 3.82 -23.10 -3.05
N PHE A 14 3.61 -22.15 -3.97
CA PHE A 14 3.04 -20.85 -3.66
C PHE A 14 1.57 -21.04 -3.24
N GLY A 15 1.22 -20.43 -2.11
CA GLY A 15 -0.14 -20.05 -1.79
C GLY A 15 -1.06 -21.21 -1.44
N VAL A 16 -1.06 -21.60 -0.17
CA VAL A 16 -2.28 -22.15 0.44
C VAL A 16 -3.37 -21.10 0.32
N SER A 17 -4.16 -21.17 -0.74
CA SER A 17 -5.52 -20.64 -0.72
C SER A 17 -6.25 -21.43 0.36
N SER A 18 -6.41 -20.83 1.53
CA SER A 18 -7.28 -21.32 2.58
C SER A 18 -8.70 -21.38 2.04
N THR A 19 -9.06 -22.45 1.36
CA THR A 19 -10.45 -22.83 1.21
C THR A 19 -10.89 -23.32 2.59
N ALA A 20 -11.49 -22.44 3.37
CA ALA A 20 -12.22 -22.85 4.56
C ALA A 20 -13.40 -23.71 4.06
N ILE A 21 -13.20 -25.03 4.00
CA ILE A 21 -14.29 -25.98 3.83
C ILE A 21 -15.01 -26.00 5.17
N TYR A 22 -16.01 -25.13 5.34
CA TYR A 22 -16.97 -25.27 6.44
C TYR A 22 -17.83 -26.50 6.14
N ALA A 23 -17.42 -27.64 6.71
CA ALA A 23 -18.30 -28.80 6.79
C ALA A 23 -19.40 -28.48 7.81
N ALA A 24 -20.56 -28.03 7.32
CA ALA A 24 -21.72 -27.82 8.18
C ALA A 24 -22.14 -29.16 8.83
N PRO A 25 -22.35 -29.23 10.15
CA PRO A 25 -22.86 -30.44 10.78
C PRO A 25 -24.25 -30.79 10.22
N LYS A 26 -24.53 -32.08 10.03
CA LYS A 26 -25.85 -32.55 9.58
C LYS A 26 -26.91 -32.11 10.59
N LYS A 27 -27.90 -31.33 10.15
CA LYS A 27 -29.06 -30.98 10.98
C LYS A 27 -29.92 -32.21 11.24
N GLU A 28 -30.18 -32.51 12.50
CA GLU A 28 -31.04 -33.62 12.91
C GLU A 28 -32.52 -33.29 12.67
N SER A 29 -33.26 -34.25 12.13
CA SER A 29 -34.72 -34.15 11.96
C SER A 29 -35.44 -34.35 13.28
N LYS A 30 -36.20 -33.36 13.75
CA LYS A 30 -37.10 -33.51 14.91
C LYS A 30 -38.49 -33.91 14.45
N GLN A 31 -39.02 -35.00 15.01
CA GLN A 31 -40.38 -35.45 14.77
C GLN A 31 -41.29 -34.92 15.88
N CYS A 32 -42.32 -34.14 15.55
CA CYS A 32 -43.15 -33.46 16.55
C CYS A 32 -44.47 -34.20 16.74
N GLY A 33 -44.64 -34.83 17.90
CA GLY A 33 -45.80 -35.66 18.25
C GLY A 33 -46.97 -34.86 18.85
N GLY A 34 -47.50 -33.88 18.12
CA GLY A 34 -48.71 -33.14 18.53
C GLY A 34 -48.49 -31.81 19.26
N ALA A 35 -47.24 -31.39 19.46
CA ALA A 35 -46.85 -30.03 19.81
C ALA A 35 -46.36 -29.28 18.53
N PRO A 36 -46.33 -27.93 18.50
CA PRO A 36 -45.82 -27.19 17.34
C PRO A 36 -44.37 -27.60 17.01
N CYS A 37 -44.12 -27.87 15.72
CA CYS A 37 -42.77 -28.12 15.21
C CYS A 37 -42.01 -26.81 15.04
N GLU A 38 -40.91 -26.66 15.77
CA GLU A 38 -40.01 -25.52 15.64
C GLU A 38 -38.61 -26.00 15.22
N GLY A 39 -37.93 -25.19 14.41
CA GLY A 39 -36.58 -25.45 13.92
C GLY A 39 -35.90 -24.16 13.49
N GLU A 40 -34.56 -24.15 13.52
CA GLU A 40 -33.76 -22.94 13.29
C GLU A 40 -32.71 -23.17 12.17
N ILE A 41 -32.35 -22.07 11.50
CA ILE A 41 -31.29 -22.03 10.50
C ILE A 41 -30.30 -20.92 10.82
N ASP A 42 -29.06 -21.31 11.11
CA ASP A 42 -27.96 -20.36 11.27
C ASP A 42 -27.58 -19.72 9.92
N ILE A 43 -27.35 -18.40 9.95
CA ILE A 43 -26.87 -17.60 8.82
C ILE A 43 -25.55 -16.96 9.25
N GLU A 44 -24.47 -17.21 8.50
CA GLU A 44 -23.12 -16.68 8.76
C GLU A 44 -22.61 -15.92 7.53
N LEU A 45 -21.88 -14.82 7.76
CA LEU A 45 -21.20 -14.01 6.74
C LEU A 45 -19.79 -13.66 7.20
N GLU A 46 -18.79 -14.07 6.42
CA GLU A 46 -17.40 -13.64 6.59
C GLU A 46 -17.08 -12.45 5.68
N ILE A 47 -16.51 -11.38 6.25
CA ILE A 47 -16.02 -10.22 5.49
C ILE A 47 -14.48 -10.27 5.47
N LEU A 48 -13.89 -10.50 4.30
CA LEU A 48 -12.45 -10.53 4.12
C LEU A 48 -11.82 -9.12 4.15
N LYS A 49 -10.55 -9.02 4.53
CA LYS A 49 -9.76 -7.78 4.46
C LYS A 49 -9.65 -7.30 3.00
N ALA A 50 -9.85 -6.01 2.76
CA ALA A 50 -9.81 -5.37 1.45
C ALA A 50 -9.04 -4.04 1.49
N CYS A 51 -8.18 -3.82 0.48
CA CYS A 51 -7.41 -2.58 0.27
C CYS A 51 -7.59 -2.08 -1.16
N GLU A 52 -7.75 -0.77 -1.32
CA GLU A 52 -7.58 -0.09 -2.61
C GLU A 52 -6.63 1.10 -2.43
N LEU A 53 -5.60 1.19 -3.28
CA LEU A 53 -4.68 2.34 -3.33
C LEU A 53 -4.85 3.07 -4.67
N LYS A 54 -5.24 4.34 -4.60
CA LYS A 54 -5.35 5.23 -5.76
C LYS A 54 -4.26 6.29 -5.69
N VAL A 55 -3.28 6.21 -6.58
CA VAL A 55 -2.21 7.21 -6.67
C VAL A 55 -2.68 8.35 -7.57
N GLY A 56 -2.49 9.60 -7.14
CA GLY A 56 -2.80 10.78 -7.92
C GLY A 56 -1.80 11.04 -9.05
N LYS A 57 -1.86 12.25 -9.59
CA LYS A 57 -0.96 12.70 -10.67
C LYS A 57 0.50 12.82 -10.20
N ASP A 58 1.42 12.79 -11.16
CA ASP A 58 2.83 13.11 -10.92
C ASP A 58 3.00 14.52 -10.32
N ILE A 59 3.92 14.63 -9.36
CA ILE A 59 4.28 15.92 -8.77
C ILE A 59 5.30 16.60 -9.69
N LYS A 60 4.90 17.72 -10.30
CA LYS A 60 5.80 18.64 -11.01
C LYS A 60 6.05 19.85 -10.14
N LEU A 61 7.32 20.23 -10.00
CA LEU A 61 7.73 21.43 -9.29
C LEU A 61 7.53 22.64 -10.21
N VAL A 62 6.84 23.67 -9.73
CA VAL A 62 6.55 24.90 -10.49
C VAL A 62 7.80 25.78 -10.58
N GLU A 63 8.08 26.40 -11.73
CA GLU A 63 9.37 27.10 -11.98
C GLU A 63 9.69 28.25 -11.01
N GLU A 64 8.69 28.94 -10.46
CA GLU A 64 8.91 30.08 -9.56
C GLU A 64 9.26 29.67 -8.12
N SER A 65 8.51 28.70 -7.56
CA SER A 65 8.67 28.25 -6.18
C SER A 65 9.47 26.97 -6.04
N TYR A 66 9.65 26.24 -7.14
CA TYR A 66 10.09 24.86 -7.20
C TYR A 66 9.35 23.93 -6.23
N THR A 67 8.11 24.27 -5.88
CA THR A 67 7.25 23.43 -5.04
C THR A 67 6.21 22.71 -5.89
N GLY A 68 5.75 21.57 -5.40
CA GLY A 68 4.70 20.79 -6.07
C GLY A 68 3.88 19.99 -5.05
N SER A 69 2.67 19.63 -5.45
CA SER A 69 1.74 18.87 -4.61
C SER A 69 0.92 17.88 -5.42
N SER A 70 0.62 16.74 -4.81
CA SER A 70 -0.34 15.74 -5.28
C SER A 70 -0.93 15.01 -4.07
N GLY A 71 -1.62 13.90 -4.31
CA GLY A 71 -2.18 13.09 -3.24
C GLY A 71 -2.38 11.64 -3.65
N PHE A 72 -2.74 10.83 -2.68
CA PHE A 72 -3.17 9.45 -2.90
C PHE A 72 -4.27 9.09 -1.89
N THR A 73 -5.10 8.12 -2.25
CA THR A 73 -6.20 7.65 -1.43
C THR A 73 -6.02 6.18 -1.10
N VAL A 74 -6.21 5.82 0.17
CA VAL A 74 -6.27 4.43 0.64
C VAL A 74 -7.69 4.15 1.12
N VAL A 75 -8.36 3.15 0.55
CA VAL A 75 -9.66 2.67 1.02
C VAL A 75 -9.46 1.28 1.61
N THR A 76 -9.86 1.10 2.87
CA THR A 76 -9.62 -0.17 3.59
C THR A 76 -10.73 -0.44 4.59
N ASN A 77 -11.05 -1.72 4.81
CA ASN A 77 -11.97 -2.18 5.86
C ASN A 77 -11.24 -2.70 7.12
N THR A 78 -9.94 -2.46 7.24
CA THR A 78 -9.11 -2.90 8.37
C THR A 78 -7.98 -1.90 8.66
N PRO A 79 -7.44 -1.82 9.89
CA PRO A 79 -6.25 -1.03 10.19
C PRO A 79 -5.05 -1.47 9.36
N TYR A 80 -4.11 -0.56 9.08
CA TYR A 80 -2.97 -0.84 8.21
C TYR A 80 -1.72 -0.04 8.59
N ASN A 81 -0.57 -0.44 8.07
CA ASN A 81 0.66 0.34 8.10
C ASN A 81 0.90 1.00 6.74
N LEU A 82 1.02 2.34 6.76
CA LEU A 82 1.44 3.12 5.61
C LEU A 82 2.97 3.16 5.57
N ASN A 83 3.55 2.62 4.51
CA ASN A 83 4.99 2.62 4.28
C ASN A 83 5.30 3.54 3.11
N LEU A 84 6.05 4.60 3.39
CA LEU A 84 6.50 5.59 2.41
C LEU A 84 8.01 5.53 2.27
N SER A 85 8.52 5.61 1.05
CA SER A 85 9.96 5.71 0.78
C SER A 85 10.22 6.43 -0.54
N THR A 86 11.41 6.98 -0.72
CA THR A 86 11.83 7.54 -2.01
C THR A 86 12.89 6.66 -2.67
N LEU A 87 12.94 6.67 -4.00
CA LEU A 87 13.95 5.94 -4.75
C LEU A 87 15.37 6.40 -4.37
N ASN A 88 15.55 7.71 -4.21
CA ASN A 88 16.89 8.29 -4.05
C ASN A 88 17.39 8.32 -2.59
N ALA A 89 16.49 8.26 -1.59
CA ALA A 89 16.87 8.38 -0.18
C ALA A 89 16.19 7.37 0.76
N GLY A 90 15.48 6.37 0.22
CA GLY A 90 14.87 5.31 1.01
C GLY A 90 13.87 5.86 2.02
N THR A 91 14.12 5.67 3.31
CA THR A 91 13.20 6.08 4.38
C THR A 91 13.47 7.49 4.93
N SER A 92 14.22 8.34 4.22
CA SER A 92 14.45 9.74 4.61
C SER A 92 13.44 10.70 3.98
N ALA A 93 12.89 11.62 4.78
CA ALA A 93 12.08 12.72 4.28
C ALA A 93 12.91 13.78 3.53
N ASP A 94 14.18 13.90 3.88
CA ASP A 94 15.17 14.67 3.14
C ASP A 94 15.74 13.79 2.04
N THR A 95 15.27 14.03 0.82
CA THR A 95 15.65 13.30 -0.40
C THR A 95 16.32 14.25 -1.39
N PHE A 96 16.47 13.80 -2.63
CA PHE A 96 16.89 14.63 -3.74
C PHE A 96 16.27 14.12 -5.04
N VAL A 97 16.02 15.03 -5.97
CA VAL A 97 15.79 14.68 -7.37
C VAL A 97 17.14 14.63 -8.09
N LYS A 98 17.35 13.60 -8.92
CA LYS A 98 18.60 13.39 -9.68
C LYS A 98 18.40 13.73 -11.15
N HIS A 99 19.37 14.41 -11.75
CA HIS A 99 19.34 14.74 -13.17
C HIS A 99 19.25 13.46 -14.02
N ALA A 100 18.43 13.48 -15.07
CA ALA A 100 18.11 12.29 -15.85
C ALA A 100 19.32 11.64 -16.54
N THR A 101 20.35 12.42 -16.85
CA THR A 101 21.53 11.96 -17.62
C THR A 101 22.87 12.17 -16.93
N THR A 102 22.90 12.83 -15.76
CA THR A 102 24.15 13.15 -15.04
C THR A 102 24.02 12.81 -13.55
N THR A 103 25.08 13.09 -12.78
CA THR A 103 25.09 12.91 -11.32
C THR A 103 24.63 14.13 -10.56
N ASP A 104 24.25 15.22 -11.25
CA ASP A 104 23.74 16.44 -10.63
C ASP A 104 22.45 16.15 -9.84
N LYS A 105 22.26 16.86 -8.73
CA LYS A 105 21.14 16.65 -7.80
C LYS A 105 20.58 17.99 -7.31
N VAL A 106 19.30 17.99 -6.97
CA VAL A 106 18.65 19.06 -6.20
C VAL A 106 18.04 18.42 -4.96
N TYR A 107 18.46 18.87 -3.77
CA TYR A 107 17.93 18.35 -2.51
C TYR A 107 16.52 18.86 -2.26
N THR A 108 15.62 17.96 -1.85
CA THR A 108 14.20 18.23 -1.65
C THR A 108 13.70 17.57 -0.37
N THR A 109 12.65 18.12 0.21
CA THR A 109 11.92 17.50 1.32
C THR A 109 10.55 17.04 0.83
N VAL A 110 10.14 15.83 1.23
CA VAL A 110 8.81 15.28 0.98
C VAL A 110 8.01 15.29 2.28
N LYS A 111 6.83 15.89 2.26
CA LYS A 111 5.91 15.94 3.40
C LYS A 111 4.55 15.36 3.01
N THR A 112 4.15 14.30 3.70
CA THR A 112 2.83 13.69 3.54
C THR A 112 1.94 14.05 4.73
N THR A 113 0.69 14.43 4.48
CA THR A 113 -0.29 14.76 5.53
C THR A 113 -1.66 14.16 5.24
N LYS A 114 -2.45 13.92 6.29
CA LYS A 114 -3.89 13.57 6.23
C LYS A 114 -4.61 14.36 7.31
N GLY A 115 -5.61 15.16 6.94
CA GLY A 115 -6.36 15.98 7.90
C GLY A 115 -5.51 16.93 8.74
N GLY A 116 -4.37 17.40 8.21
CA GLY A 116 -3.40 18.22 8.93
C GLY A 116 -2.36 17.45 9.75
N THR A 117 -2.58 16.16 10.04
CA THR A 117 -1.60 15.30 10.70
C THR A 117 -0.49 14.88 9.74
N SER A 118 0.76 14.93 10.20
CA SER A 118 1.93 14.52 9.42
C SER A 118 2.12 13.00 9.43
N TYR A 119 2.39 12.43 8.26
CA TYR A 119 2.76 11.03 8.06
C TYR A 119 4.18 11.00 7.48
N PRO A 120 5.21 10.78 8.31
CA PRO A 120 6.59 10.85 7.85
C PRO A 120 6.91 9.76 6.83
N ILE A 121 7.96 9.97 6.02
CA ILE A 121 8.60 8.89 5.28
C ILE A 121 9.04 7.81 6.27
N GLY A 122 8.83 6.53 5.93
CA GLY A 122 8.95 5.39 6.84
C GLY A 122 7.62 4.65 7.01
N SER A 123 7.50 3.89 8.11
CA SER A 123 6.28 3.13 8.43
C SER A 123 5.48 3.84 9.51
N THR A 124 4.20 4.09 9.25
CA THR A 124 3.26 4.71 10.21
C THR A 124 1.99 3.88 10.31
N PRO A 125 1.54 3.47 11.51
CA PRO A 125 0.25 2.81 11.68
C PRO A 125 -0.90 3.78 11.42
N VAL A 126 -1.96 3.28 10.80
CA VAL A 126 -3.16 4.04 10.45
C VAL A 126 -4.38 3.23 10.87
N THR A 127 -5.33 3.89 11.53
CA THR A 127 -6.59 3.27 11.98
C THR A 127 -7.36 2.62 10.82
N GLY A 128 -7.27 3.18 9.60
CA GLY A 128 -7.94 2.67 8.43
C GLY A 128 -9.46 2.60 8.60
N MET A 129 -10.07 1.53 8.10
CA MET A 129 -11.53 1.29 8.13
C MET A 129 -12.35 2.44 7.52
N ASN A 130 -11.76 3.19 6.59
CA ASN A 130 -12.34 4.35 5.95
C ASN A 130 -11.63 4.65 4.61
N THR A 131 -12.07 5.71 3.93
CA THR A 131 -11.33 6.35 2.84
C THR A 131 -10.38 7.39 3.42
N ASP A 132 -9.08 7.09 3.39
CA ASP A 132 -8.01 7.96 3.85
C ASP A 132 -7.37 8.73 2.69
N ASN A 133 -7.51 10.07 2.70
CA ASN A 133 -6.96 10.96 1.67
C ASN A 133 -5.68 11.62 2.17
N PHE A 134 -4.56 11.33 1.50
CA PHE A 134 -3.26 11.90 1.82
C PHE A 134 -2.86 12.96 0.79
N VAL A 135 -2.24 14.03 1.28
CA VAL A 135 -1.62 15.08 0.47
C VAL A 135 -0.12 14.96 0.60
N VAL A 136 0.59 14.98 -0.53
CA VAL A 136 2.05 14.94 -0.60
C VAL A 136 2.54 16.26 -1.16
N ASN A 137 3.39 16.95 -0.42
CA ASN A 137 4.04 18.19 -0.84
C ASN A 137 5.55 17.97 -0.97
N VAL A 138 6.13 18.53 -2.02
CA VAL A 138 7.58 18.48 -2.27
C VAL A 138 8.09 19.91 -2.46
N SER A 139 9.21 20.21 -1.81
CA SER A 139 9.89 21.51 -1.91
C SER A 139 11.40 21.32 -1.90
N PRO A 140 12.19 22.22 -2.52
CA PRO A 140 13.63 22.18 -2.39
C PRO A 140 14.05 22.51 -0.95
N LYS A 141 15.17 21.95 -0.49
CA LYS A 141 15.73 22.26 0.84
C LYS A 141 16.38 23.65 0.89
N THR A 142 16.86 24.12 -0.25
CA THR A 142 17.53 25.40 -0.43
C THR A 142 17.10 26.02 -1.75
N ALA A 143 17.29 27.33 -1.93
CA ALA A 143 17.08 27.97 -3.22
C ALA A 143 17.91 27.27 -4.32
N ILE A 144 17.31 27.07 -5.49
CA ILE A 144 18.00 26.51 -6.66
C ILE A 144 18.85 27.62 -7.29
N SER A 145 20.15 27.39 -7.45
CA SER A 145 21.05 28.39 -8.03
C SER A 145 20.86 28.51 -9.55
N GLY A 146 21.15 29.69 -10.12
CA GLY A 146 21.19 29.87 -11.58
C GLY A 146 22.30 29.07 -12.27
N THR A 147 23.21 28.46 -11.50
CA THR A 147 24.25 27.54 -12.00
C THR A 147 23.82 26.07 -11.94
N GLN A 148 22.65 25.76 -11.39
CA GLN A 148 22.11 24.40 -11.42
C GLN A 148 21.95 23.97 -12.87
N ARG A 149 22.48 22.79 -13.21
CA ARG A 149 22.42 22.28 -14.59
C ARG A 149 20.97 22.21 -15.08
N ALA A 150 20.70 22.81 -16.23
CA ALA A 150 19.39 22.74 -16.87
C ALA A 150 19.08 21.29 -17.30
N GLY A 151 17.83 20.89 -17.13
CA GLY A 151 17.33 19.57 -17.53
C GLY A 151 16.34 19.00 -16.53
N THR A 152 15.90 17.77 -16.77
CA THR A 152 14.90 17.11 -15.93
C THR A 152 15.57 16.37 -14.78
N TYR A 153 15.09 16.62 -13.57
CA TYR A 153 15.47 15.89 -12.37
C TYR A 153 14.30 15.01 -11.90
N LYS A 154 14.60 13.80 -11.43
CA LYS A 154 13.58 12.83 -11.02
C LYS A 154 13.91 12.18 -9.67
N ASP A 155 12.85 11.91 -8.94
CA ASP A 155 12.79 10.98 -7.81
C ASP A 155 11.44 10.26 -7.90
N THR A 156 11.24 9.21 -7.11
CA THR A 156 9.98 8.47 -7.07
C THR A 156 9.59 8.20 -5.63
N LEU A 157 8.38 8.63 -5.24
CA LEU A 157 7.78 8.27 -3.96
C LEU A 157 7.08 6.92 -4.12
N PHE A 158 7.52 5.91 -3.38
CA PHE A 158 6.84 4.63 -3.26
C PHE A 158 5.87 4.64 -2.09
N ILE A 159 4.65 4.17 -2.35
CA ILE A 159 3.58 4.05 -1.38
C ILE A 159 3.22 2.58 -1.27
N LYS A 160 3.32 2.01 -0.07
CA LYS A 160 2.96 0.62 0.22
C LYS A 160 2.03 0.56 1.43
N VAL A 161 0.96 -0.21 1.30
CA VAL A 161 0.00 -0.49 2.37
C VAL A 161 0.13 -1.96 2.78
N THR A 162 0.20 -2.23 4.08
CA THR A 162 0.31 -3.59 4.64
C THR A 162 -0.59 -3.77 5.86
N TYR A 163 -1.07 -4.99 6.08
CA TYR A 163 -1.93 -5.39 7.21
C TYR A 163 -1.20 -6.22 8.25
#